data_AF-A0A0Q9LWS5-F1
#
_entry.id   AF-A0A0Q9LWS5-F1
#
_cell.length_a   1.000
_cell.length_b   1.000
_cell.length_c   1.000
_cell.angle_alpha   90.00
_cell.angle_beta   90.00
_cell.angle_gamma   90.00
#
_symmetry.space_group_name_H-M   'P 1'
#
loop_
_entity.id
_entity.type
_entity.pdbx_description
1 polymer ?
#
loop_
_entity_poly.entity_id
_entity_poly.type
_entity_poly.pdbx_seq_one_letter_code
_entity_poly.pdbx_strand_id
1 'polypeptide(L)'
;MPLPEPTRTDAAEYARRDLPGDLAWHTNFFDFIGDVDLRSRIGQEFYAARYLYKLWEALRLNEPWAAQAQIQLQVQQYASIYEACIHHLLFEEAGDEPEVQRLFEYEALVQRPLPGHIMEKIRSLPADDATEIVGAVHAVRRTQASKIRFDSKVAAAIKLGIIDGALGKEIVGYYTARNYIHIHAELRQTDLEWQIAFARDAYRRLLPFKTQVSTWRALRG
;
A
#
# COMPACT_ATOMS: atom_id res chain seq x y z
N MET A 1 4.79 -35.56 5.35
CA MET A 1 3.77 -36.25 4.52
C MET A 1 2.49 -35.44 4.56
N PRO A 2 1.74 -35.32 3.45
CA PRO A 2 0.46 -34.61 3.45
C PRO A 2 -0.59 -35.34 4.31
N LEU A 3 -1.62 -34.63 4.78
CA LEU A 3 -2.79 -35.27 5.41
C LEU A 3 -3.42 -36.30 4.45
N PRO A 4 -4.05 -37.36 4.97
CA PRO A 4 -4.74 -38.34 4.12
C PRO A 4 -5.96 -37.73 3.42
N GLU A 5 -6.43 -38.38 2.36
CA GLU A 5 -7.81 -38.16 1.88
C GLU A 5 -8.79 -38.89 2.82
N PRO A 6 -10.03 -38.39 3.01
CA PRO A 6 -10.60 -37.21 2.36
C PRO A 6 -10.24 -35.88 3.05
N THR A 7 -9.49 -35.89 4.15
CA THR A 7 -9.24 -34.72 5.00
C THR A 7 -8.71 -33.50 4.26
N ARG A 8 -7.82 -33.70 3.27
CA ARG A 8 -7.33 -32.59 2.43
C ARG A 8 -8.42 -31.97 1.58
N THR A 9 -9.23 -32.83 0.93
CA THR A 9 -10.36 -32.39 0.13
C THR A 9 -11.35 -31.62 0.99
N ASP A 10 -11.71 -32.14 2.15
CA ASP A 10 -12.66 -31.49 3.06
C ASP A 10 -12.18 -30.11 3.52
N ALA A 11 -10.90 -29.98 3.88
CA ALA A 11 -10.32 -28.69 4.27
C ALA A 11 -10.30 -27.67 3.11
N ALA A 12 -9.95 -28.13 1.90
CA ALA A 12 -9.91 -27.28 0.72
C ALA A 12 -11.32 -26.85 0.27
N GLU A 13 -12.28 -27.75 0.28
CA GLU A 13 -13.69 -27.48 -0.01
C GLU A 13 -14.29 -26.51 1.00
N TYR A 14 -14.01 -26.69 2.30
CA TYR A 14 -14.43 -25.74 3.33
C TYR A 14 -13.92 -24.33 3.02
N ALA A 15 -12.63 -24.21 2.69
CA ALA A 15 -12.04 -22.93 2.39
C ALA A 15 -12.70 -22.26 1.17
N ARG A 16 -12.92 -23.01 0.07
CA ARG A 16 -13.52 -22.49 -1.17
C ARG A 16 -14.99 -22.14 -1.06
N ARG A 17 -15.77 -22.87 -0.26
CA ARG A 17 -17.24 -22.69 -0.17
C ARG A 17 -17.66 -21.26 0.12
N ASP A 18 -16.84 -20.55 0.89
CA ASP A 18 -17.16 -19.21 1.38
C ASP A 18 -16.37 -18.11 0.64
N LEU A 19 -15.75 -18.44 -0.50
CA LEU A 19 -15.17 -17.47 -1.43
C LEU A 19 -16.23 -16.99 -2.44
N PRO A 20 -16.16 -15.72 -2.87
CA PRO A 20 -16.98 -15.25 -3.99
C PRO A 20 -16.44 -15.84 -5.30
N GLY A 21 -17.01 -16.96 -5.73
CA GLY A 21 -16.64 -17.62 -6.99
C GLY A 21 -15.21 -18.16 -7.01
N ASP A 22 -14.69 -18.37 -8.22
CA ASP A 22 -13.37 -18.93 -8.47
C ASP A 22 -12.31 -17.83 -8.68
N LEU A 23 -11.08 -18.24 -9.06
CA LEU A 23 -10.00 -17.31 -9.36
C LEU A 23 -10.33 -16.34 -10.51
N ALA A 24 -11.14 -16.77 -11.49
CA ALA A 24 -11.56 -15.91 -12.58
C ALA A 24 -12.46 -14.78 -12.07
N TRP A 25 -13.38 -15.08 -11.14
CA TRP A 25 -14.18 -14.05 -10.47
C TRP A 25 -13.29 -13.02 -9.76
N HIS A 26 -12.28 -13.47 -9.01
CA HIS A 26 -11.37 -12.57 -8.27
C HIS A 26 -10.49 -11.74 -9.20
N THR A 27 -10.12 -12.27 -10.36
CA THR A 27 -9.40 -11.52 -11.39
C THR A 27 -10.30 -10.46 -12.03
N ASN A 28 -11.54 -10.83 -12.37
CA ASN A 28 -12.55 -9.93 -12.93
C ASN A 28 -13.03 -8.87 -11.93
N PHE A 29 -12.85 -9.10 -10.63
CA PHE A 29 -13.10 -8.08 -9.63
C PHE A 29 -12.32 -6.79 -9.93
N PHE A 30 -11.10 -6.91 -10.46
CA PHE A 30 -10.23 -5.78 -10.82
C PHE A 30 -10.28 -5.44 -12.33
N ASP A 31 -11.44 -5.60 -12.97
CA ASP A 31 -11.72 -5.22 -14.36
C ASP A 31 -11.33 -3.78 -14.73
N PHE A 32 -11.25 -2.88 -13.74
CA PHE A 32 -10.78 -1.51 -13.91
C PHE A 32 -9.26 -1.37 -14.15
N ILE A 33 -8.47 -2.44 -14.00
CA ILE A 33 -7.05 -2.48 -14.33
C ILE A 33 -6.88 -2.98 -15.77
N GLY A 34 -6.30 -2.15 -16.63
CA GLY A 34 -6.08 -2.47 -18.05
C GLY A 34 -4.95 -3.48 -18.27
N ASP A 35 -3.93 -3.46 -17.40
CA ASP A 35 -2.82 -4.41 -17.43
C ASP A 35 -3.29 -5.82 -16.99
N VAL A 36 -3.25 -6.76 -17.93
CA VAL A 36 -3.74 -8.13 -17.74
C VAL A 36 -2.90 -8.91 -16.72
N ASP A 37 -1.59 -8.74 -16.74
CA ASP A 37 -0.67 -9.46 -15.86
C ASP A 37 -0.81 -8.95 -14.42
N LEU A 38 -0.87 -7.63 -14.26
CA LEU A 38 -1.12 -6.99 -12.98
C LEU A 38 -2.48 -7.41 -12.42
N ARG A 39 -3.54 -7.35 -13.25
CA ARG A 39 -4.90 -7.75 -12.87
C ARG A 39 -4.96 -9.22 -12.42
N SER A 40 -4.28 -10.11 -13.14
CA SER A 40 -4.17 -11.51 -12.74
C SER A 40 -3.47 -11.64 -11.38
N ARG A 41 -2.35 -10.93 -11.18
CA ARG A 41 -1.57 -11.03 -9.96
C ARG A 41 -2.32 -10.53 -8.72
N ILE A 42 -3.00 -9.39 -8.81
CA ILE A 42 -3.82 -8.86 -7.70
C ILE A 42 -5.06 -9.71 -7.44
N GLY A 43 -5.67 -10.29 -8.49
CA GLY A 43 -6.78 -11.24 -8.36
C GLY A 43 -6.35 -12.53 -7.64
N GLN A 44 -5.16 -13.04 -7.94
CA GLN A 44 -4.56 -14.17 -7.23
C GLN A 44 -4.27 -13.84 -5.77
N GLU A 45 -3.72 -12.66 -5.46
CA GLU A 45 -3.54 -12.21 -4.07
C GLU A 45 -4.88 -12.12 -3.33
N PHE A 46 -5.91 -11.58 -3.97
CA PHE A 46 -7.22 -11.46 -3.36
C PHE A 46 -7.82 -12.84 -3.06
N TYR A 47 -7.77 -13.76 -4.03
CA TYR A 47 -8.19 -15.15 -3.85
C TYR A 47 -7.40 -15.84 -2.72
N ALA A 48 -6.07 -15.70 -2.72
CA ALA A 48 -5.19 -16.31 -1.73
C ALA A 48 -5.47 -15.79 -0.32
N ALA A 49 -5.62 -14.47 -0.14
CA ALA A 49 -5.93 -13.87 1.15
C ALA A 49 -7.22 -14.44 1.75
N ARG A 50 -8.26 -14.58 0.92
CA ARG A 50 -9.54 -15.13 1.38
C ARG A 50 -9.47 -16.64 1.62
N TYR A 51 -8.86 -17.38 0.71
CA TYR A 51 -8.71 -18.84 0.81
C TYR A 51 -7.91 -19.24 2.06
N LEU A 52 -6.75 -18.61 2.29
CA LEU A 52 -5.90 -18.90 3.44
C LEU A 52 -6.58 -18.55 4.77
N TYR A 53 -7.32 -17.43 4.81
CA TYR A 53 -8.13 -17.08 5.96
C TYR A 53 -9.13 -18.21 6.32
N LYS A 54 -9.88 -18.69 5.32
CA LYS A 54 -10.89 -19.75 5.53
C LYS A 54 -10.29 -21.12 5.79
N LEU A 55 -9.11 -21.40 5.24
CA LEU A 55 -8.38 -22.62 5.55
C LEU A 55 -7.96 -22.66 7.03
N TRP A 56 -7.47 -21.55 7.58
CA TRP A 56 -7.10 -21.50 9.00
C TRP A 56 -8.30 -21.57 9.92
N GLU A 57 -9.42 -20.95 9.52
CA GLU A 57 -10.69 -21.10 10.22
C GLU A 57 -11.18 -22.56 10.22
N ALA A 58 -11.04 -23.28 9.10
CA ALA A 58 -11.39 -24.70 9.00
C ALA A 58 -10.60 -25.56 10.00
N LEU A 59 -9.33 -25.23 10.20
CA LEU A 59 -8.43 -25.90 11.12
C LEU A 59 -8.66 -25.50 12.58
N ARG A 60 -9.50 -24.49 12.86
CA ARG A 60 -9.75 -23.94 14.20
C ARG A 60 -8.47 -23.62 14.98
N LEU A 61 -7.50 -23.01 14.30
CA LEU A 61 -6.27 -22.55 14.94
C LEU A 61 -6.60 -21.36 15.84
N ASN A 62 -6.72 -21.60 17.14
CA ASN A 62 -7.09 -20.60 18.16
C ASN A 62 -5.87 -20.09 18.95
N GLU A 63 -4.69 -20.58 18.60
CA GLU A 63 -3.44 -20.24 19.24
C GLU A 63 -3.08 -18.78 18.91
N PRO A 64 -2.62 -17.97 19.88
CA PRO A 64 -2.30 -16.57 19.65
C PRO A 64 -1.28 -16.33 18.52
N TRP A 65 -0.25 -17.18 18.43
CA TRP A 65 0.75 -17.10 17.36
C TRP A 65 0.13 -17.33 15.98
N ALA A 66 -0.89 -18.19 15.88
CA ALA A 66 -1.58 -18.46 14.64
C ALA A 66 -2.45 -17.25 14.28
N ALA A 67 -3.29 -16.77 15.20
CA ALA A 67 -4.11 -15.58 14.95
C ALA A 67 -3.26 -14.39 14.47
N GLN A 68 -2.13 -14.15 15.14
CA GLN A 68 -1.20 -13.09 14.78
C GLN A 68 -0.60 -13.25 13.37
N ALA A 69 -0.11 -14.45 13.02
CA ALA A 69 0.41 -14.70 11.68
C ALA A 69 -0.67 -14.49 10.60
N GLN A 70 -1.93 -14.76 10.91
CA GLN A 70 -3.06 -14.65 9.98
C GLN A 70 -3.34 -13.20 9.66
N ILE A 71 -3.34 -12.39 10.72
CA ILE A 71 -3.58 -10.96 10.67
C ILE A 71 -2.45 -10.30 9.89
N GLN A 72 -1.19 -10.60 10.22
CA GLN A 72 -0.03 -10.06 9.52
C GLN A 72 -0.06 -10.37 8.03
N LEU A 73 -0.38 -11.62 7.68
CA LEU A 73 -0.49 -12.04 6.30
C LEU A 73 -1.61 -11.27 5.57
N GLN A 74 -2.81 -11.22 6.13
CA GLN A 74 -3.93 -10.49 5.51
C GLN A 74 -3.65 -8.99 5.38
N VAL A 75 -3.10 -8.35 6.40
CA VAL A 75 -2.69 -6.93 6.36
C VAL A 75 -1.71 -6.70 5.23
N GLN A 76 -0.67 -7.55 5.11
CA GLN A 76 0.29 -7.45 4.02
C GLN A 76 -0.38 -7.58 2.64
N GLN A 77 -1.23 -8.60 2.47
CA GLN A 77 -1.86 -8.89 1.18
C GLN A 77 -2.80 -7.76 0.75
N TYR A 78 -3.73 -7.33 1.61
CA TYR A 78 -4.66 -6.26 1.27
C TYR A 78 -3.95 -4.91 1.09
N ALA A 79 -2.95 -4.57 1.92
CA ALA A 79 -2.14 -3.37 1.71
C ALA A 79 -1.44 -3.39 0.35
N SER A 80 -0.89 -4.54 -0.05
CA SER A 80 -0.23 -4.70 -1.35
C SER A 80 -1.21 -4.58 -2.53
N ILE A 81 -2.44 -5.10 -2.38
CA ILE A 81 -3.51 -4.94 -3.38
C ILE A 81 -3.85 -3.46 -3.58
N TYR A 82 -4.10 -2.72 -2.49
CA TYR A 82 -4.38 -1.28 -2.58
C TYR A 82 -3.21 -0.50 -3.17
N GLU A 83 -1.98 -0.83 -2.76
CA GLU A 83 -0.78 -0.19 -3.30
C GLU A 83 -0.67 -0.38 -4.81
N ALA A 84 -0.80 -1.61 -5.29
CA ALA A 84 -0.73 -1.94 -6.70
C ALA A 84 -1.82 -1.24 -7.51
N CYS A 85 -3.07 -1.26 -7.02
CA CYS A 85 -4.19 -0.59 -7.71
C CYS A 85 -3.98 0.91 -7.80
N ILE A 86 -3.67 1.58 -6.68
CA ILE A 86 -3.48 3.04 -6.67
C ILE A 86 -2.26 3.44 -7.51
N HIS A 87 -1.18 2.64 -7.47
CA HIS A 87 -0.01 2.88 -8.31
C HIS A 87 -0.38 2.88 -9.80
N HIS A 88 -1.07 1.83 -10.26
CA HIS A 88 -1.48 1.71 -11.66
C HIS A 88 -2.43 2.84 -12.06
N LEU A 89 -3.46 3.10 -11.26
CA LEU A 89 -4.43 4.16 -11.54
C LEU A 89 -3.79 5.54 -11.66
N LEU A 90 -2.76 5.84 -10.86
CA LEU A 90 -2.09 7.14 -10.93
C LEU A 90 -1.11 7.22 -12.09
N PHE A 91 -0.24 6.23 -12.26
CA PHE A 91 0.89 6.38 -13.18
C PHE A 91 0.62 5.86 -14.59
N GLU A 92 -0.27 4.88 -14.75
CA GLU A 92 -0.62 4.33 -16.07
C GLU A 92 -1.90 4.98 -16.62
N GLU A 93 -2.94 5.18 -15.79
CA GLU A 93 -4.23 5.68 -16.25
C GLU A 93 -4.38 7.22 -16.12
N ALA A 94 -3.75 7.83 -15.11
CA ALA A 94 -3.82 9.26 -14.83
C ALA A 94 -2.45 9.96 -14.92
N GLY A 95 -1.47 9.34 -15.61
CA GLY A 95 -0.07 9.79 -15.62
C GLY A 95 0.11 11.24 -16.04
N ASP A 96 -0.69 11.72 -17.00
CA ASP A 96 -0.62 13.08 -17.54
C ASP A 96 -1.31 14.13 -16.67
N GLU A 97 -2.01 13.72 -15.60
CA GLU A 97 -2.69 14.66 -14.70
C GLU A 97 -1.66 15.54 -13.95
N PRO A 98 -1.91 16.86 -13.83
CA PRO A 98 -1.00 17.75 -13.11
C PRO A 98 -0.74 17.32 -11.65
N GLU A 99 -1.74 16.75 -10.98
CA GLU A 99 -1.57 16.22 -9.62
C GLU A 99 -0.59 15.04 -9.57
N VAL A 100 -0.55 14.19 -10.60
CA VAL A 100 0.38 13.06 -10.69
C VAL A 100 1.78 13.53 -11.06
N GLN A 101 1.90 14.47 -12.01
CA GLN A 101 3.20 15.04 -12.38
C GLN A 101 3.89 15.72 -11.20
N ARG A 102 3.12 16.40 -10.34
CA ARG A 102 3.62 16.98 -9.09
C ARG A 102 4.19 15.95 -8.11
N LEU A 103 3.75 14.69 -8.13
CA LEU A 103 4.30 13.66 -7.25
C LEU A 103 5.77 13.36 -7.55
N PHE A 104 6.23 13.62 -8.77
CA PHE A 104 7.63 13.45 -9.14
C PHE A 104 8.51 14.59 -8.64
N GLU A 105 7.94 15.69 -8.17
CA GLU A 105 8.68 16.89 -7.81
C GLU A 105 8.83 17.01 -6.29
N TYR A 106 10.04 17.33 -5.85
CA TYR A 106 10.31 17.66 -4.45
C TYR A 106 11.32 18.80 -4.35
N GLU A 107 11.14 19.64 -3.34
CA GLU A 107 12.12 20.68 -3.03
C GLU A 107 13.32 20.08 -2.32
N ALA A 108 14.50 20.42 -2.79
CA ALA A 108 15.77 20.00 -2.20
C ALA A 108 16.74 21.17 -2.13
N LEU A 109 17.57 21.17 -1.07
CA LEU A 109 18.73 22.04 -1.01
C LEU A 109 19.82 21.46 -1.91
N VAL A 110 20.22 22.22 -2.91
CA VAL A 110 21.33 21.86 -3.80
C VAL A 110 22.50 22.75 -3.47
N GLN A 111 23.60 22.12 -3.06
CA GLN A 111 24.84 22.82 -2.76
C GLN A 111 25.29 23.63 -3.98
N ARG A 112 25.64 24.90 -3.75
CA ARG A 112 26.17 25.81 -4.75
C ARG A 112 27.41 26.51 -4.18
N PRO A 113 28.49 26.60 -4.97
CA PRO A 113 29.69 27.30 -4.52
C PRO A 113 29.36 28.78 -4.29
N LEU A 114 29.66 29.26 -3.08
CA LEU A 114 29.65 30.68 -2.77
C LEU A 114 31.00 31.32 -3.14
N PRO A 115 31.05 32.63 -3.41
CA PRO A 115 32.30 33.35 -3.58
C PRO A 115 33.25 33.13 -2.40
N GLY A 116 34.55 32.93 -2.68
CA GLY A 116 35.56 32.58 -1.67
C GLY A 116 35.62 33.56 -0.50
N HIS A 117 35.52 34.86 -0.77
CA HIS A 117 35.51 35.91 0.26
C HIS A 117 34.32 35.82 1.23
N ILE A 118 33.19 35.24 0.82
CA ILE A 118 32.04 35.00 1.71
C ILE A 118 32.32 33.76 2.56
N MET A 119 32.83 32.68 1.95
CA MET A 119 33.19 31.46 2.66
C MET A 119 34.29 31.69 3.71
N GLU A 120 35.27 32.54 3.43
CA GLU A 120 36.31 32.92 4.39
C GLU A 120 35.72 33.63 5.61
N LYS A 121 34.77 34.57 5.41
CA LYS A 121 34.06 35.22 6.52
C LYS A 121 33.27 34.21 7.35
N ILE A 122 32.54 33.29 6.70
CA ILE A 122 31.78 32.23 7.37
C ILE A 122 32.71 31.36 8.23
N ARG A 123 33.84 30.92 7.66
CA ARG A 123 34.82 30.08 8.37
C ARG A 123 35.51 30.77 9.53
N SER A 124 35.53 32.10 9.54
CA SER A 124 36.10 32.90 10.64
C SER A 124 35.13 33.13 11.81
N LEU A 125 33.87 32.69 11.69
CA LEU A 125 32.90 32.78 12.78
C LEU A 125 33.32 31.89 13.95
N PRO A 126 33.10 32.33 15.21
CA PRO A 126 33.36 31.53 16.40
C PRO A 126 32.24 30.51 16.61
N ALA A 127 32.07 29.61 15.66
CA ALA A 127 31.11 28.51 15.69
C ALA A 127 31.83 27.20 15.34
N ASP A 128 31.56 26.15 16.10
CA ASP A 128 32.27 24.87 15.99
C ASP A 128 32.06 24.18 14.63
N ASP A 129 30.94 24.46 13.96
CA ASP A 129 30.55 23.93 12.66
C ASP A 129 30.89 24.86 11.48
N ALA A 130 31.57 26.00 11.72
CA ALA A 130 31.83 27.02 10.70
C ALA A 130 32.58 26.50 9.46
N THR A 131 33.36 25.43 9.60
CA THR A 131 34.08 24.78 8.49
C THR A 131 33.20 23.83 7.66
N GLU A 132 32.07 23.40 8.22
CA GLU A 132 31.09 22.49 7.59
C GLU A 132 29.98 23.25 6.84
N ILE A 133 29.84 24.56 7.05
CA ILE A 133 28.84 25.39 6.39
C ILE A 133 29.07 25.42 4.87
N VAL A 134 28.01 25.12 4.11
CA VAL A 134 27.99 25.17 2.66
C VAL A 134 26.90 26.11 2.15
N GLY A 135 27.16 26.77 1.02
CA GLY A 135 26.11 27.47 0.29
C GLY A 135 25.16 26.48 -0.36
N ALA A 136 23.86 26.73 -0.28
CA ALA A 136 22.83 25.94 -0.94
C ALA A 136 21.70 26.84 -1.47
N VAL A 137 21.02 26.35 -2.51
CA VAL A 137 19.80 26.97 -3.04
C VAL A 137 18.66 25.95 -3.02
N HIS A 138 17.44 26.42 -2.77
CA HIS A 138 16.25 25.62 -2.99
C HIS A 138 16.09 25.37 -4.48
N ALA A 139 15.98 24.10 -4.86
CA ALA A 139 15.72 23.70 -6.22
C ALA A 139 14.71 22.55 -6.26
N VAL A 140 13.83 22.59 -7.27
CA VAL A 140 12.92 21.48 -7.55
C VAL A 140 13.72 20.37 -8.22
N ARG A 141 13.65 19.16 -7.66
CA ARG A 141 14.24 17.94 -8.20
C ARG A 141 13.14 16.96 -8.58
N ARG A 142 13.45 16.09 -9.54
CA ARG A 142 12.57 15.00 -9.95
C ARG A 142 13.00 13.70 -9.29
N THR A 143 12.03 12.89 -8.88
CA THR A 143 12.22 11.53 -8.36
C THR A 143 11.66 10.51 -9.35
N GLN A 144 11.65 9.24 -8.96
CA GLN A 144 11.06 8.13 -9.71
C GLN A 144 9.85 7.57 -8.95
N ALA A 145 8.91 6.95 -9.65
CA ALA A 145 7.64 6.48 -9.08
C ALA A 145 7.80 5.52 -7.88
N SER A 146 8.88 4.73 -7.87
CA SER A 146 9.20 3.79 -6.77
C SER A 146 9.68 4.47 -5.48
N LYS A 147 10.12 5.74 -5.54
CA LYS A 147 10.55 6.52 -4.37
C LYS A 147 9.44 7.43 -3.82
N ILE A 148 8.33 7.55 -4.54
CA ILE A 148 7.18 8.35 -4.10
C ILE A 148 6.48 7.57 -2.99
N ARG A 149 6.30 8.22 -1.84
CA ARG A 149 5.65 7.61 -0.68
C ARG A 149 4.19 7.26 -0.98
N PHE A 150 3.69 6.19 -0.39
CA PHE A 150 2.33 5.72 -0.63
C PHE A 150 1.26 6.70 -0.13
N ASP A 151 1.48 7.37 1.01
CA ASP A 151 0.58 8.42 1.53
C ASP A 151 0.40 9.56 0.52
N SER A 152 1.46 9.98 -0.16
CA SER A 152 1.40 10.97 -1.24
C SER A 152 0.61 10.47 -2.44
N LYS A 153 0.74 9.18 -2.81
CA LYS A 153 -0.06 8.56 -3.88
C LYS A 153 -1.55 8.58 -3.53
N VAL A 154 -1.91 8.15 -2.33
CA VAL A 154 -3.31 8.18 -1.87
C VAL A 154 -3.85 9.61 -1.85
N ALA A 155 -3.07 10.59 -1.40
CA ALA A 155 -3.48 11.99 -1.41
C ALA A 155 -3.76 12.51 -2.84
N ALA A 156 -2.94 12.13 -3.83
CA ALA A 156 -3.21 12.45 -5.23
C ALA A 156 -4.47 11.75 -5.74
N ALA A 157 -4.68 10.48 -5.38
CA ALA A 157 -5.88 9.74 -5.76
C ALA A 157 -7.17 10.39 -5.22
N ILE A 158 -7.13 10.91 -3.98
CA ILE A 158 -8.24 11.68 -3.40
C ILE A 158 -8.49 12.97 -4.19
N LYS A 159 -7.45 13.74 -4.49
CA LYS A 159 -7.56 15.00 -5.24
C LYS A 159 -8.13 14.80 -6.64
N LEU A 160 -7.79 13.69 -7.29
CA LEU A 160 -8.30 13.32 -8.61
C LEU A 160 -9.72 12.73 -8.58
N GLY A 161 -10.30 12.54 -7.38
CA GLY A 161 -11.62 11.93 -7.21
C GLY A 161 -11.67 10.43 -7.53
N ILE A 162 -10.51 9.74 -7.57
CA ILE A 162 -10.44 8.28 -7.76
C ILE A 162 -11.09 7.57 -6.56
N ILE A 163 -10.82 8.11 -5.36
CA ILE A 163 -11.40 7.67 -4.10
C ILE A 163 -11.75 8.87 -3.23
N ASP A 164 -12.68 8.70 -2.29
CA ASP A 164 -13.00 9.72 -1.30
C ASP A 164 -11.95 9.80 -0.18
N GLY A 165 -11.99 10.90 0.58
CA GLY A 165 -11.03 11.14 1.66
C GLY A 165 -11.17 10.19 2.85
N ALA A 166 -12.36 9.64 3.11
CA ALA A 166 -12.57 8.70 4.21
C ALA A 166 -11.92 7.35 3.90
N LEU A 167 -12.20 6.80 2.72
CA LEU A 167 -11.58 5.59 2.20
C LEU A 167 -10.07 5.75 2.04
N GLY A 168 -9.60 6.88 1.51
CA GLY A 168 -8.17 7.16 1.40
C GLY A 168 -7.46 7.18 2.76
N LYS A 169 -8.06 7.76 3.80
CA LYS A 169 -7.49 7.74 5.16
C LYS A 169 -7.41 6.30 5.71
N GLU A 170 -8.44 5.50 5.48
CA GLU A 170 -8.43 4.08 5.86
C GLU A 170 -7.34 3.30 5.10
N ILE A 171 -7.16 3.52 3.80
CA ILE A 171 -6.13 2.87 2.97
C ILE A 171 -4.70 3.25 3.41
N VAL A 172 -4.45 4.51 3.76
CA VAL A 172 -3.16 4.91 4.37
C VAL A 172 -2.95 4.19 5.69
N GLY A 173 -4.01 4.03 6.47
CA GLY A 173 -4.04 3.17 7.65
C GLY A 173 -3.58 1.76 7.31
N TYR A 174 -4.26 1.10 6.34
CA TYR A 174 -3.97 -0.22 5.77
C TYR A 174 -2.50 -0.44 5.48
N TYR A 175 -1.92 0.48 4.73
CA TYR A 175 -0.51 0.44 4.38
C TYR A 175 0.43 0.64 5.58
N THR A 176 0.08 1.55 6.49
CA THR A 176 0.90 1.83 7.68
C THR A 176 0.97 0.61 8.61
N ALA A 177 -0.13 -0.14 8.77
CA ALA A 177 -0.11 -1.29 9.67
C ALA A 177 0.74 -2.46 9.17
N ARG A 178 1.07 -2.49 7.88
CA ARG A 178 2.09 -3.40 7.34
C ARG A 178 3.40 -3.32 8.12
N ASN A 179 3.74 -2.14 8.66
CA ASN A 179 4.96 -1.98 9.44
C ASN A 179 4.92 -2.73 10.79
N TYR A 180 3.73 -3.05 11.31
CA TYR A 180 3.58 -3.85 12.52
C TYR A 180 3.83 -5.35 12.30
N ILE A 181 4.14 -5.75 11.07
CA ILE A 181 4.67 -7.09 10.79
C ILE A 181 6.12 -7.22 11.29
N HIS A 182 6.84 -6.09 11.43
CA HIS A 182 8.18 -6.12 12.02
C HIS A 182 8.07 -6.35 13.54
N ILE A 183 8.71 -7.41 14.04
CA ILE A 183 8.65 -7.84 15.46
C ILE A 183 8.88 -6.68 16.44
N HIS A 184 9.83 -5.77 16.18
CA HIS A 184 10.06 -4.61 17.06
C HIS A 184 8.94 -3.56 17.04
N ALA A 185 8.21 -3.42 15.94
CA ALA A 185 7.04 -2.55 15.85
C ALA A 185 5.82 -3.24 16.46
N GLU A 186 5.69 -4.54 16.23
CA GLU A 186 4.68 -5.40 16.85
C GLU A 186 4.74 -5.39 18.38
N LEU A 187 5.93 -5.55 18.97
CA LEU A 187 6.14 -5.49 20.43
C LEU A 187 5.73 -4.15 21.05
N ARG A 188 5.66 -3.08 20.25
CA ARG A 188 5.19 -1.75 20.67
C ARG A 188 3.68 -1.59 20.53
N GLN A 189 2.99 -2.50 19.84
CA GLN A 189 1.58 -2.44 19.51
C GLN A 189 0.84 -3.66 20.06
N THR A 190 0.33 -3.53 21.27
CA THR A 190 -0.28 -4.64 22.03
C THR A 190 -1.76 -4.93 21.68
N ASP A 191 -2.37 -4.15 20.78
CA ASP A 191 -3.80 -4.28 20.47
C ASP A 191 -4.05 -5.20 19.28
N LEU A 192 -4.25 -6.49 19.56
CA LEU A 192 -4.61 -7.52 18.59
C LEU A 192 -6.02 -7.28 18.01
N GLU A 193 -6.96 -6.77 18.80
CA GLU A 193 -8.34 -6.51 18.35
C GLU A 193 -8.39 -5.43 17.27
N TRP A 194 -7.57 -4.38 17.44
CA TRP A 194 -7.38 -3.36 16.42
C TRP A 194 -6.88 -3.96 15.11
N GLN A 195 -5.89 -4.86 15.15
CA GLN A 195 -5.36 -5.49 13.93
C GLN A 195 -6.36 -6.47 13.28
N ILE A 196 -7.19 -7.16 14.07
CA ILE A 196 -8.28 -8.01 13.55
C ILE A 196 -9.33 -7.16 12.83
N ALA A 197 -9.79 -6.08 13.47
CA ALA A 197 -10.74 -5.15 12.86
C ALA A 197 -10.17 -4.61 11.55
N PHE A 198 -8.89 -4.30 11.54
CA PHE A 198 -8.17 -3.78 10.40
C PHE A 198 -8.11 -4.74 9.21
N ALA A 199 -7.71 -6.00 9.40
CA ALA A 199 -7.67 -7.00 8.32
C ALA A 199 -9.06 -7.24 7.72
N ARG A 200 -10.09 -7.30 8.58
CA ARG A 200 -11.48 -7.44 8.18
C ARG A 200 -11.98 -6.24 7.38
N ASP A 201 -11.66 -5.04 7.83
CA ASP A 201 -12.15 -3.81 7.21
C ASP A 201 -11.41 -3.56 5.88
N ALA A 202 -10.12 -3.88 5.78
CA ALA A 202 -9.36 -3.84 4.53
C ALA A 202 -10.00 -4.71 3.43
N TYR A 203 -10.46 -5.92 3.76
CA TYR A 203 -11.27 -6.76 2.86
C TYR A 203 -12.59 -6.09 2.47
N ARG A 204 -13.36 -5.62 3.46
CA ARG A 204 -14.69 -5.01 3.25
C ARG A 204 -14.64 -3.75 2.38
N ARG A 205 -13.52 -3.01 2.42
CA ARG A 205 -13.30 -1.80 1.64
C ARG A 205 -12.94 -2.03 0.18
N LEU A 206 -12.64 -3.27 -0.24
CA LEU A 206 -12.37 -3.56 -1.65
C LEU A 206 -13.58 -3.26 -2.55
N LEU A 207 -14.80 -3.53 -2.08
CA LEU A 207 -16.02 -3.24 -2.86
C LEU A 207 -16.27 -1.73 -2.99
N PRO A 208 -16.30 -0.92 -1.90
CA PRO A 208 -16.33 0.53 -2.00
C PRO A 208 -15.22 1.10 -2.90
N PHE A 209 -14.00 0.59 -2.78
CA PHE A 209 -12.87 0.96 -3.63
C PHE A 209 -13.17 0.70 -5.12
N LYS A 210 -13.59 -0.53 -5.47
CA LYS A 210 -13.99 -0.87 -6.84
C LYS A 210 -15.06 0.08 -7.35
N THR A 211 -16.11 0.34 -6.58
CA THR A 211 -17.23 1.20 -6.99
C THR A 211 -16.76 2.62 -7.29
N GLN A 212 -15.94 3.21 -6.42
CA GLN A 212 -15.42 4.56 -6.62
C GLN A 212 -14.51 4.66 -7.84
N VAL A 213 -13.57 3.72 -8.00
CA VAL A 213 -12.67 3.66 -9.16
C VAL A 213 -13.46 3.46 -10.45
N SER A 214 -14.44 2.55 -10.47
CA SER A 214 -15.26 2.31 -11.66
C SER A 214 -16.09 3.53 -12.04
N THR A 215 -16.62 4.26 -11.05
CA THR A 215 -17.35 5.51 -11.27
C THR A 215 -16.43 6.59 -11.83
N TRP A 216 -15.23 6.74 -11.25
CA TRP A 216 -14.22 7.67 -11.74
C TRP A 216 -13.82 7.39 -13.19
N ARG A 217 -13.62 6.12 -13.56
CA ARG A 217 -13.33 5.74 -14.96
C ARG A 217 -14.49 6.05 -15.90
N ALA A 218 -15.73 5.76 -15.49
CA ALA A 218 -16.91 6.02 -16.30
C ALA A 218 -17.15 7.52 -16.57
N LEU A 219 -16.63 8.41 -15.71
CA LEU A 219 -16.69 9.86 -15.92
C LEU A 219 -15.61 10.38 -16.89
N ARG A 220 -14.59 9.57 -17.21
CA ARG A 220 -13.44 9.93 -18.06
C ARG A 220 -13.46 9.28 -19.44
N GLY A 221 -14.23 8.21 -19.62
CA GLY A 221 -14.49 7.56 -20.92
C GLY A 221 -15.66 8.19 -21.65
#